data_AF-A0A2D4IXF9-F1
#
_entry.id   AF-A0A2D4IXF9-F1
#
_cell.length_a   1.000
_cell.length_b   1.000
_cell.length_c   1.000
_cell.angle_alpha   90.00
_cell.angle_beta   90.00
_cell.angle_gamma   90.00
#
_symmetry.space_group_name_H-M   'P 1'
#
loop_
_entity.id
_entity.type
_entity.pdbx_description
1 polymer ?
#
loop_
_entity_poly.entity_id
_entity_poly.type
_entity_poly.pdbx_seq_one_letter_code
_entity_poly.pdbx_strand_id
1 'polypeptide(L)'
;FRIKLGFQEMVVLTGYETVKEALVNQADAFADRAVIPIFEEAVKGFGLVSANGENWKVMRRFTLSTLRDYGMGKRTIEDKITEECSVLTRTIETYAGKPFDVTTILSAAVSNIIVCILLGKRYEYEDAMFLRLLK
;
A
#
# COMPACT_ATOMS: atom_id res chain seq x y z
N PHE A 1 13.51 -14.68 -19.57
CA PHE A 1 13.03 -15.93 -20.21
C PHE A 1 11.50 -15.93 -20.21
N ARG A 2 10.83 -16.88 -20.89
CA ARG A 2 9.35 -16.94 -20.95
C ARG A 2 8.81 -18.14 -20.18
N ILE A 3 7.65 -17.97 -19.55
CA ILE A 3 6.91 -19.03 -18.87
C ILE A 3 5.43 -18.97 -19.29
N LYS A 4 4.72 -20.11 -19.21
CA LYS A 4 3.26 -20.16 -19.40
C LYS A 4 2.60 -20.56 -18.08
N LEU A 5 1.73 -19.69 -17.56
CA LEU A 5 0.88 -19.98 -16.42
C LEU A 5 -0.53 -20.30 -16.94
N GLY A 6 -0.85 -21.59 -17.06
CA GLY A 6 -2.06 -22.03 -17.75
C GLY A 6 -2.06 -21.54 -19.20
N PHE A 7 -3.07 -20.73 -19.56
CA PHE A 7 -3.21 -20.14 -20.90
C PHE A 7 -2.50 -18.79 -21.06
N GLN A 8 -1.89 -18.25 -19.99
CA GLN A 8 -1.26 -16.93 -20.00
C GLN A 8 0.26 -17.05 -20.22
N GLU A 9 0.77 -16.43 -21.28
CA GLU A 9 2.21 -16.30 -21.51
C GLU A 9 2.75 -15.12 -20.70
N MET A 10 3.90 -15.32 -20.04
CA MET A 10 4.56 -14.32 -19.23
C MET A 10 6.05 -14.26 -19.54
N VAL A 11 6.61 -13.05 -19.44
CA VAL A 11 8.05 -12.80 -19.58
C VAL A 11 8.62 -12.51 -18.20
N VAL A 12 9.64 -13.27 -17.81
CA VAL A 12 10.38 -13.07 -16.57
C VAL A 12 11.64 -12.25 -16.87
N LEU A 13 11.71 -11.08 -16.23
CA LEU A 13 12.87 -10.20 -16.22
C LEU A 13 13.70 -10.51 -14.96
N THR A 14 14.98 -10.77 -15.14
CA THR A 14 15.89 -11.19 -14.05
C THR A 14 17.22 -10.46 -14.16
N GLY A 15 17.76 -10.03 -13.02
CA GLY A 15 18.97 -9.23 -12.95
C GLY A 15 18.68 -7.73 -13.06
N TYR A 16 19.50 -6.92 -12.36
CA TYR A 16 19.33 -5.47 -12.27
C TYR A 16 19.28 -4.79 -13.64
N GLU A 17 20.25 -5.07 -14.51
CA GLU A 17 20.33 -4.43 -15.84
C GLU A 17 19.07 -4.69 -16.68
N THR A 18 18.61 -5.94 -16.72
CA THR A 18 17.40 -6.33 -17.46
C THR A 18 16.15 -5.62 -16.91
N VAL A 19 16.01 -5.56 -15.58
CA VAL A 19 14.84 -4.92 -14.94
C VAL A 19 14.86 -3.41 -15.16
N LYS A 20 16.04 -2.78 -15.05
CA LYS A 20 16.21 -1.35 -15.29
C LYS A 20 15.93 -0.99 -16.75
N GLU A 21 16.46 -1.76 -17.69
CA GLU A 21 16.22 -1.54 -19.12
C GLU A 21 14.73 -1.54 -19.43
N ALA A 22 14.00 -2.55 -18.97
CA ALA A 22 12.57 -2.65 -19.22
C ALA A 22 11.73 -1.58 -18.47
N LEU A 23 11.91 -1.45 -17.15
CA LEU A 23 11.01 -0.65 -16.32
C LEU A 23 11.38 0.83 -16.22
N VAL A 24 12.61 1.20 -16.62
CA VAL A 24 13.09 2.60 -16.58
C VAL A 24 13.37 3.11 -17.98
N ASN A 25 14.26 2.44 -18.73
CA ASN A 25 14.68 2.94 -20.04
C ASN A 25 13.57 2.77 -21.10
N GLN A 26 12.70 1.77 -20.93
CA GLN A 26 11.53 1.51 -21.78
C GLN A 26 10.21 1.65 -21.00
N ALA A 27 10.18 2.55 -20.01
CA ALA A 27 9.08 2.66 -19.05
C ALA A 27 7.68 2.72 -19.67
N ASP A 28 7.49 3.44 -20.79
CA ASP A 28 6.20 3.56 -21.45
C ASP A 28 5.70 2.23 -22.02
N ALA A 29 6.59 1.37 -22.52
CA ALA A 29 6.23 0.04 -23.04
C ALA A 29 5.86 -0.95 -21.94
N PHE A 30 6.35 -0.74 -20.72
CA PHE A 30 6.11 -1.57 -19.54
C PHE A 30 5.24 -0.87 -18.48
N ALA A 31 4.54 0.22 -18.85
CA ALA A 31 3.81 1.06 -17.91
C ALA A 31 2.51 0.44 -17.40
N ASP A 32 1.93 -0.49 -18.16
CA ASP A 32 0.63 -1.09 -17.87
C ASP A 32 0.70 -2.13 -16.74
N ARG A 33 -0.46 -2.39 -16.12
CA ARG A 33 -0.69 -3.38 -15.08
C ARG A 33 -1.21 -4.66 -15.70
N ALA A 34 -0.62 -5.78 -15.30
CA ALA A 34 -1.09 -7.10 -15.69
C ALA A 34 -2.48 -7.36 -15.11
N VAL A 35 -3.38 -7.91 -15.94
CA VAL A 35 -4.67 -8.40 -15.47
C VAL A 35 -4.44 -9.70 -14.71
N ILE A 36 -4.69 -9.67 -13.40
CA ILE A 36 -4.62 -10.86 -12.54
C ILE A 36 -6.07 -11.25 -12.24
N PRO A 37 -6.57 -12.40 -12.76
CA PRO A 37 -7.99 -12.75 -12.69
C PRO A 37 -8.60 -12.69 -11.28
N ILE A 38 -7.85 -13.10 -10.25
CA ILE A 38 -8.30 -13.09 -8.85
C ILE A 38 -8.61 -11.65 -8.36
N PHE A 39 -7.84 -10.66 -8.81
CA PHE A 39 -8.07 -9.26 -8.46
C PHE A 39 -9.07 -8.57 -9.39
N GLU A 40 -9.24 -9.07 -10.61
CA GLU A 40 -10.15 -8.47 -11.59
C GLU A 40 -11.62 -8.56 -11.17
N GLU A 41 -12.03 -9.65 -10.51
CA GLU A 41 -13.40 -9.79 -10.02
C GLU A 41 -13.76 -8.72 -8.97
N ALA A 42 -12.81 -8.40 -8.08
CA ALA A 42 -12.98 -7.44 -7.01
C ALA A 42 -12.86 -5.99 -7.48
N VAL A 43 -11.83 -5.70 -8.29
CA VAL A 43 -11.43 -4.32 -8.63
C VAL A 43 -11.90 -3.89 -10.03
N LYS A 44 -12.19 -4.84 -10.93
CA LYS A 44 -12.73 -4.63 -12.28
C LYS A 44 -11.95 -3.60 -13.11
N GLY A 45 -10.62 -3.62 -13.01
CA GLY A 45 -9.75 -2.65 -13.69
C GLY A 45 -9.85 -1.21 -13.19
N PHE A 46 -10.49 -0.94 -12.05
CA PHE A 46 -10.55 0.40 -11.44
C PHE A 46 -9.43 0.65 -10.43
N GLY A 47 -9.30 1.91 -9.99
CA GLY A 47 -8.37 2.30 -8.94
C GLY A 47 -6.91 2.39 -9.38
N LEU A 48 -6.07 2.89 -8.47
CA LEU A 48 -4.68 3.25 -8.77
C LEU A 48 -3.77 2.04 -9.05
N VAL A 49 -4.10 0.88 -8.48
CA VAL A 49 -3.26 -0.33 -8.55
C VAL A 49 -3.54 -1.14 -9.81
N SER A 50 -4.79 -1.17 -10.30
CA SER A 50 -5.21 -2.08 -11.37
C SER A 50 -5.61 -1.39 -12.68
N ALA A 51 -5.89 -0.08 -12.68
CA ALA A 51 -6.26 0.63 -13.90
C ALA A 51 -5.07 0.83 -14.86
N ASN A 52 -5.39 0.97 -16.15
CA ASN A 52 -4.46 1.29 -17.23
C ASN A 52 -4.91 2.55 -18.01
N GLY A 53 -4.05 3.03 -18.91
CA GLY A 53 -4.36 4.14 -19.81
C GLY A 53 -4.61 5.48 -19.11
N GLU A 54 -5.49 6.31 -19.69
CA GLU A 54 -5.73 7.67 -19.18
C GLU A 54 -6.40 7.67 -17.80
N ASN A 55 -7.25 6.67 -17.51
CA ASN A 55 -7.89 6.54 -16.20
C ASN A 55 -6.82 6.43 -15.09
N TRP A 56 -5.81 5.57 -15.28
CA TRP A 56 -4.70 5.45 -14.34
C TRP A 56 -3.89 6.74 -14.21
N LYS A 57 -3.59 7.40 -15.33
CA LYS A 57 -2.82 8.66 -15.33
C LYS A 57 -3.54 9.76 -14.53
N VAL A 58 -4.85 9.93 -14.74
CA VAL A 58 -5.67 10.91 -14.03
C VAL A 58 -5.72 10.59 -12.53
N MET A 59 -6.08 9.36 -12.17
CA MET A 59 -6.15 8.93 -10.76
C MET A 59 -4.81 9.09 -10.06
N ARG A 60 -3.71 8.69 -10.69
CA ARG A 60 -2.36 8.83 -10.11
C ARG A 60 -2.00 10.29 -9.84
N ARG A 61 -2.23 11.18 -10.81
CA ARG A 61 -1.97 12.62 -10.63
C ARG A 61 -2.79 13.18 -9.48
N PHE A 62 -4.09 12.87 -9.45
CA PHE A 62 -4.99 13.29 -8.39
C PHE A 62 -4.50 12.79 -7.02
N THR A 63 -4.31 11.48 -6.85
CA THR A 63 -3.90 10.88 -5.57
C THR A 63 -2.57 11.45 -5.07
N LEU A 64 -1.56 11.58 -5.94
CA LEU A 64 -0.26 12.13 -5.53
C LEU A 64 -0.35 13.59 -5.11
N SER A 65 -1.19 14.39 -5.77
CA SER A 65 -1.44 15.77 -5.36
C SER A 65 -2.15 15.82 -4.02
N THR A 66 -3.27 15.10 -3.88
CA THR A 66 -4.06 15.07 -2.64
C THR A 66 -3.25 14.58 -1.45
N LEU A 67 -2.44 13.54 -1.60
CA LEU A 67 -1.57 13.06 -0.51
C LEU A 67 -0.56 14.13 -0.08
N ARG A 68 0.03 14.88 -1.02
CA ARG A 68 0.94 15.99 -0.71
C ARG A 68 0.22 17.14 -0.02
N ASP A 69 -1.02 17.42 -0.43
CA ASP A 69 -1.87 18.45 0.19
C ASP A 69 -2.22 18.04 1.63
N TYR A 70 -2.48 16.76 1.88
CA TYR A 70 -2.66 16.17 3.21
C TYR A 70 -1.36 15.92 4.00
N GLY A 71 -0.21 16.35 3.49
CA GLY A 71 1.02 16.39 4.26
C GLY A 71 2.05 15.30 3.94
N MET A 72 1.87 14.53 2.87
CA MET A 72 2.87 13.55 2.42
C MET A 72 4.19 14.24 2.10
N GLY A 73 5.24 13.80 2.79
CA GLY A 73 6.57 14.41 2.75
C GLY A 73 6.72 15.69 3.57
N LYS A 74 5.76 16.03 4.43
CA LYS A 74 5.80 17.19 5.32
C LYS A 74 5.78 16.77 6.79
N ARG A 75 6.18 17.69 7.67
CA ARG A 75 6.20 17.51 9.13
C ARG A 75 4.86 17.08 9.73
N THR A 76 3.74 17.48 9.12
CA THR A 76 2.41 17.09 9.59
C THR A 76 2.19 15.58 9.62
N ILE A 77 2.75 14.82 8.66
CA ILE A 77 2.68 13.36 8.68
C ILE A 77 3.74 12.77 9.61
N GLU A 78 4.92 13.38 9.70
CA GLU A 78 5.94 13.00 10.68
C GLU A 78 5.40 13.05 12.11
N ASP A 79 4.67 14.10 12.46
CA ASP A 79 4.04 14.26 13.77
C ASP A 79 3.02 13.12 14.03
N LYS A 80 2.26 12.72 12.99
CA LYS A 80 1.30 11.60 13.08
C LYS A 80 1.98 10.25 13.23
N ILE A 81 3.10 10.03 12.54
CA ILE A 81 3.92 8.83 12.70
C ILE A 81 4.49 8.77 14.12
N THR A 82 5.01 9.89 14.63
CA THR A 82 5.59 9.99 15.97
C THR A 82 4.56 9.76 17.06
N GLU A 83 3.35 10.30 16.89
CA GLU A 83 2.19 10.04 17.74
C GLU A 83 1.89 8.53 17.78
N GLU A 84 1.77 7.89 16.62
CA GLU A 84 1.47 6.46 16.53
C GLU A 84 2.59 5.58 17.11
N CYS A 85 3.86 5.95 16.92
CA CYS A 85 5.00 5.26 17.55
C CYS A 85 4.94 5.34 19.08
N SER A 86 4.52 6.48 19.63
CA SER A 86 4.37 6.67 21.08
C SER A 86 3.26 5.77 21.63
N VAL A 87 2.13 5.68 20.91
CA VAL A 87 1.03 4.79 21.27
C VAL A 87 1.44 3.33 21.17
N LEU A 88 2.08 2.93 20.07
CA LEU A 88 2.57 1.57 19.86
C LEU A 88 3.52 1.13 20.99
N THR A 89 4.48 1.98 21.35
CA THR A 89 5.44 1.68 22.43
C THR A 89 4.71 1.47 23.75
N ARG A 90 3.80 2.37 24.10
CA ARG A 90 2.99 2.25 25.32
C ARG A 90 2.14 0.98 25.32
N THR A 91 1.54 0.61 24.19
CA THR A 91 0.78 -0.64 24.07
C THR A 91 1.68 -1.85 24.32
N ILE A 92 2.86 -1.89 23.71
CA ILE A 92 3.82 -3.00 23.90
C ILE A 92 4.22 -3.13 25.39
N GLU A 93 4.44 -2.01 26.08
CA GLU A 93 4.77 -2.00 27.51
C GLU A 93 3.67 -2.64 28.37
N THR A 94 2.40 -2.52 27.99
CA THR A 94 1.28 -3.14 28.75
C THR A 94 1.35 -4.66 28.82
N TYR A 95 2.03 -5.31 27.88
CA TYR A 95 2.20 -6.76 27.90
C TYR A 95 3.21 -7.22 28.96
N ALA A 96 4.01 -6.30 29.54
CA ALA A 96 4.92 -6.59 30.66
C ALA A 96 5.83 -7.82 30.39
N GLY A 97 6.36 -7.91 29.17
CA GLY A 97 7.24 -9.01 28.74
C GLY A 97 6.52 -10.34 28.43
N LYS A 98 5.19 -10.39 28.53
CA LYS A 98 4.41 -11.57 28.12
C LYS A 98 4.33 -11.67 26.60
N PRO A 99 4.25 -12.89 26.04
CA PRO A 99 4.01 -13.07 24.61
C PRO A 99 2.68 -12.45 24.16
N PHE A 100 2.67 -11.87 22.96
CA PHE A 100 1.49 -11.33 22.31
C PHE A 100 1.62 -11.42 20.79
N ASP A 101 0.51 -11.26 20.07
CA ASP A 101 0.54 -11.19 18.60
C ASP A 101 0.98 -9.81 18.12
N VAL A 102 2.27 -9.71 17.81
CA VAL A 102 2.90 -8.50 17.28
C VAL A 102 2.34 -8.12 15.91
N THR A 103 1.90 -9.10 15.11
CA THR A 103 1.47 -8.88 13.72
C THR A 103 0.25 -7.98 13.67
N THR A 104 -0.76 -8.29 14.49
CA THR A 104 -2.01 -7.51 14.55
C THR A 104 -1.75 -6.08 15.02
N ILE A 105 -0.95 -5.89 16.07
CA ILE A 105 -0.66 -4.57 16.62
C ILE A 105 0.15 -3.70 15.65
N LEU A 106 1.19 -4.26 15.02
CA LEU A 106 1.98 -3.54 14.03
C LEU A 106 1.13 -3.18 12.79
N SER A 107 0.29 -4.11 12.33
CA SER A 107 -0.60 -3.86 11.19
C SER A 107 -1.60 -2.74 11.50
N ALA A 108 -2.14 -2.72 12.73
CA ALA A 108 -3.03 -1.66 13.20
C ALA A 108 -2.30 -0.31 13.30
N ALA A 109 -1.08 -0.28 13.85
CA ALA A 109 -0.28 0.94 13.95
C ALA A 109 0.05 1.54 12.57
N VAL A 110 0.57 0.71 11.64
CA VAL A 110 0.88 1.16 10.28
C VAL A 110 -0.38 1.64 9.54
N SER A 111 -1.48 0.92 9.70
CA SER A 111 -2.75 1.27 9.05
C SER A 111 -3.37 2.54 9.66
N ASN A 112 -3.18 2.80 10.94
CA ASN A 112 -3.65 4.03 11.57
C ASN A 112 -2.99 5.27 10.95
N ILE A 113 -1.74 5.19 10.52
CA ILE A 113 -1.08 6.32 9.83
C ILE A 113 -1.86 6.69 8.56
N ILE A 114 -2.16 5.71 7.70
CA ILE A 114 -2.91 5.99 6.47
C ILE A 114 -4.37 6.34 6.73
N VAL A 115 -5.02 5.70 7.71
CA VAL A 115 -6.40 6.01 8.10
C VAL A 115 -6.52 7.42 8.69
N CYS A 116 -5.53 7.87 9.47
CA CYS A 116 -5.48 9.25 9.96
C CYS A 116 -5.36 10.24 8.80
N ILE A 117 -4.54 9.94 7.79
CA ILE A 117 -4.37 10.80 6.61
C ILE A 117 -5.69 10.87 5.81
N LEU A 118 -6.41 9.76 5.65
CA LEU A 118 -7.60 9.68 4.81
C LEU A 118 -8.89 10.12 5.52
N LEU A 119 -9.07 9.73 6.79
CA LEU A 119 -10.30 9.92 7.55
C LEU A 119 -10.17 10.97 8.66
N GLY A 120 -8.96 11.50 8.90
CA GLY A 120 -8.72 12.49 9.93
C GLY A 120 -8.82 11.96 11.36
N LYS A 121 -8.86 10.64 11.56
CA LYS A 121 -9.00 10.01 12.88
C LYS A 121 -8.17 8.73 13.03
N ARG A 122 -7.80 8.45 14.27
CA ARG A 122 -7.14 7.22 14.73
C ARG A 122 -8.18 6.25 15.30
N TYR A 123 -7.93 4.95 15.16
CA TYR A 123 -8.68 3.90 15.83
C TYR A 123 -7.85 3.25 16.93
N GLU A 124 -8.52 2.74 17.97
CA GLU A 124 -7.85 1.85 18.92
C GLU A 124 -7.50 0.51 18.26
N TYR A 125 -6.44 -0.14 18.74
CA TYR A 125 -5.96 -1.39 18.13
C TYR A 125 -6.94 -2.54 18.31
N GLU A 126 -7.78 -2.49 19.35
CA GLU A 126 -8.80 -3.47 19.65
C GLU A 126 -10.15 -3.15 18.98
N ASP A 127 -10.25 -2.03 18.25
CA ASP A 127 -11.50 -1.64 17.59
C ASP A 127 -11.93 -2.71 16.58
N ALA A 128 -13.12 -3.28 16.80
CA ALA A 128 -13.60 -4.41 16.02
C ALA A 128 -13.86 -4.08 14.55
N MET A 129 -14.23 -2.82 14.23
CA MET A 129 -14.42 -2.39 12.84
C MET A 129 -13.07 -2.24 12.16
N PHE A 130 -12.09 -1.65 12.86
CA PHE A 130 -10.74 -1.48 12.36
C PHE A 130 -10.06 -2.83 12.15
N LEU A 131 -10.15 -3.74 13.11
CA LEU A 131 -9.62 -5.11 12.97
C LEU A 131 -10.27 -5.91 11.83
N ARG A 132 -11.52 -5.60 11.46
CA ARG A 132 -12.15 -6.19 10.27
C ARG A 132 -11.60 -5.61 8.96
N LEU A 133 -11.14 -4.36 8.97
CA LEU A 133 -10.50 -3.73 7.82
C LEU A 133 -9.09 -4.28 7.57
N LEU A 134 -8.41 -4.76 8.63
CA LEU A 134 -7.03 -5.29 8.56
C LEU A 134 -6.94 -6.76 8.16
N LYS A 135 -8.08 -7.46 8.08
CA LYS A 135 -8.19 -8.86 7.68
C LYS A 135 -8.55 -8.99 6.21
#